data_AF-A0A8X6WZG3-F1
#
_entry.id   AF-A0A8X6WZG3-F1
#
_cell.length_a   1.000
_cell.length_b   1.000
_cell.length_c   1.000
_cell.angle_alpha   90.00
_cell.angle_beta   90.00
_cell.angle_gamma   90.00
#
_symmetry.space_group_name_H-M   'P 1'
#
loop_
_entity.id
_entity.type
_entity.pdbx_description
1 polymer ?
#
loop_
_entity_poly.entity_id
_entity_poly.type
_entity_poly.pdbx_seq_one_letter_code
_entity_poly.pdbx_strand_id
1 'polypeptide(L)'
;MVKYTNKQRLQILKIYYRNLESVAATLRALTPIFGRNSRPSRQAVTSLVKKFESTYSLCDDAVPVRLRVVCGRSVENISAVETSVANDPNQSIPRRS
;
A
#
# COMPACT_ATOMS: atom_id res chain seq x y z
N MET A 1 -3.37 3.73 -4.39
CA MET A 1 -3.02 3.88 -5.81
C MET A 1 -3.33 2.56 -6.55
N VAL A 2 -4.62 2.18 -6.64
CA VAL A 2 -5.04 0.83 -7.11
C VAL A 2 -5.51 0.88 -8.58
N LYS A 3 -4.64 1.28 -9.52
CA LYS A 3 -4.97 1.28 -10.96
C LYS A 3 -4.24 0.23 -11.78
N TYR A 4 -3.09 -0.26 -11.31
CA TYR A 4 -2.24 -1.18 -12.08
C TYR A 4 -1.83 -2.38 -11.24
N THR A 5 -1.88 -3.56 -11.85
CA THR A 5 -1.36 -4.79 -11.24
C THR A 5 0.17 -4.75 -11.16
N ASN A 6 0.78 -5.55 -10.28
CA ASN A 6 2.25 -5.61 -10.15
C ASN A 6 2.94 -5.95 -11.49
N LYS A 7 2.32 -6.82 -12.30
CA LYS A 7 2.81 -7.14 -13.65
C LYS A 7 2.84 -5.91 -14.56
N GLN A 8 1.76 -5.12 -14.56
CA GLN A 8 1.68 -3.89 -15.33
C GLN A 8 2.67 -2.83 -14.84
N ARG A 9 2.85 -2.69 -13.52
CA ARG A 9 3.84 -1.78 -12.92
C ARG A 9 5.27 -2.14 -13.36
N LEU A 10 5.63 -3.41 -13.29
CA LEU A 10 6.93 -3.89 -13.77
C LEU A 10 7.13 -3.58 -15.26
N GLN A 11 6.10 -3.79 -16.08
CA GLN A 11 6.17 -3.50 -17.50
C GLN A 11 6.39 -2.01 -17.79
N ILE A 12 5.71 -1.13 -17.05
CA ILE A 12 5.91 0.33 -17.15
C ILE A 12 7.35 0.70 -16.82
N LEU A 13 7.92 0.17 -15.73
CA LEU A 13 9.30 0.45 -15.34
C LEU A 13 10.33 -0.06 -16.35
N LYS A 14 10.14 -1.29 -16.87
CA LYS A 14 11.01 -1.82 -17.94
C LYS A 14 11.03 -0.92 -19.17
N ILE A 15 9.88 -0.42 -19.58
CA ILE A 15 9.76 0.50 -20.72
C ILE A 15 10.36 1.87 -20.38
N TYR A 16 10.29 2.31 -19.12
CA TYR A 16 10.93 3.54 -18.64
C TYR A 16 12.43 3.53 -18.75
N TYR A 17 13.07 2.54 -18.15
CA TYR A 17 14.53 2.45 -18.23
C TYR A 17 15.02 2.14 -19.66
N ARG A 18 14.23 1.43 -20.48
CA ARG A 18 14.57 1.21 -21.89
C ARG A 18 14.55 2.49 -22.73
N ASN A 19 13.73 3.48 -22.37
CA ASN A 19 13.57 4.74 -23.10
C ASN A 19 14.42 5.87 -22.52
N LEU A 20 15.56 5.54 -21.89
CA LEU A 20 16.48 6.53 -21.29
C LEU A 20 15.77 7.46 -20.31
N GLU A 21 14.86 6.91 -19.50
CA GLU A 21 14.14 7.65 -18.46
C GLU A 21 13.22 8.78 -18.97
N SER A 22 12.94 8.79 -20.29
CA SER A 22 12.05 9.78 -20.88
C SER A 22 10.58 9.43 -20.65
N VAL A 23 9.91 10.20 -19.80
CA VAL A 23 8.45 10.05 -19.54
C VAL A 23 7.62 10.23 -20.82
N ALA A 24 8.05 11.10 -21.75
CA ALA A 24 7.31 11.28 -23.00
C ALA A 24 7.45 10.06 -23.92
N ALA A 25 8.66 9.51 -24.05
CA ALA A 25 8.92 8.33 -24.88
C ALA A 25 8.22 7.08 -24.31
N THR A 26 8.23 6.90 -22.98
CA THR A 26 7.52 5.80 -22.34
C THR A 26 6.03 5.82 -22.61
N LEU A 27 5.38 6.98 -22.48
CA LEU A 27 3.94 7.08 -22.71
C LEU A 27 3.58 6.72 -24.16
N ARG A 28 4.43 7.09 -25.13
CA ARG A 28 4.26 6.67 -26.53
C ARG A 28 4.39 5.16 -26.68
N ALA A 29 5.43 4.57 -26.08
CA ALA A 29 5.67 3.12 -26.11
C ALA A 29 4.60 2.29 -25.35
N LEU A 30 3.98 2.85 -24.32
CA LEU A 30 2.91 2.22 -23.53
C LEU A 30 1.54 2.26 -24.24
N THR A 31 1.34 3.18 -25.19
CA THR A 31 0.07 3.36 -25.90
C THR A 31 -0.40 2.10 -26.65
N PRO A 32 0.43 1.44 -27.48
CA PRO A 32 0.01 0.21 -28.18
C PRO A 32 -0.20 -0.98 -27.23
N ILE A 33 0.45 -0.99 -26.07
CA ILE A 33 0.45 -2.13 -25.15
C ILE A 33 -0.79 -2.12 -24.24
N PHE A 34 -1.09 -0.95 -23.65
CA PHE A 34 -2.19 -0.82 -22.70
C PHE A 34 -3.52 -0.48 -23.39
N GLY A 35 -3.50 -0.05 -24.66
CA GLY A 35 -4.70 0.42 -25.35
C GLY A 35 -5.15 1.82 -24.89
N ARG A 36 -6.11 2.41 -25.61
CA ARG A 36 -6.51 3.82 -25.46
C ARG A 36 -7.07 4.15 -24.07
N ASN A 37 -7.85 3.25 -23.47
CA ASN A 37 -8.59 3.51 -22.23
C ASN A 37 -7.81 3.15 -20.95
N SER A 38 -6.81 2.26 -21.07
CA SER A 38 -6.01 1.75 -19.95
C SER A 38 -4.61 2.36 -19.88
N ARG A 39 -4.32 3.34 -20.74
CA ARG A 39 -3.02 4.00 -20.81
C ARG A 39 -2.65 4.66 -19.47
N PRO A 40 -1.43 4.44 -18.96
CA PRO A 40 -0.88 5.19 -17.85
C PRO A 40 -0.87 6.69 -18.10
N SER A 41 -1.37 7.47 -17.14
CA SER A 41 -1.20 8.93 -17.17
C SER A 41 0.25 9.29 -16.90
N ARG A 42 0.67 10.49 -17.35
CA ARG A 42 2.02 11.01 -17.06
C ARG A 42 2.33 10.96 -15.56
N GLN A 43 1.38 11.41 -14.75
CA GLN A 43 1.50 11.40 -13.29
C GLN A 43 1.62 9.98 -12.73
N ALA A 44 0.87 9.02 -13.27
CA ALA A 44 0.96 7.64 -12.81
C ALA A 44 2.36 7.03 -13.06
N VAL A 45 2.96 7.30 -14.22
CA VAL A 45 4.33 6.85 -14.53
C VAL A 45 5.33 7.51 -13.60
N THR A 46 5.29 8.84 -13.43
CA THR A 46 6.23 9.56 -12.57
C THR A 46 6.11 9.15 -11.10
N SER A 47 4.89 8.99 -10.59
CA SER A 47 4.65 8.53 -9.22
C SER A 47 5.13 7.10 -9.01
N LEU A 48 4.97 6.23 -10.02
CA LEU A 48 5.44 4.85 -9.96
C LEU A 48 6.97 4.78 -9.93
N VAL A 49 7.65 5.51 -10.82
CA VAL A 49 9.12 5.58 -10.86
C VAL A 49 9.66 6.12 -9.55
N LYS A 50 9.15 7.26 -9.08
CA LYS A 50 9.59 7.87 -7.82
C LYS A 50 9.41 6.93 -6.63
N LYS A 51 8.28 6.21 -6.58
CA LYS A 51 8.03 5.22 -5.53
C LYS A 51 9.00 4.05 -5.61
N PHE A 52 9.26 3.55 -6.82
CA PHE A 52 10.17 2.46 -7.05
C PHE A 52 11.60 2.85 -6.65
N GLU A 53 12.07 4.03 -7.00
CA GLU A 53 13.40 4.52 -6.62
C GLU A 53 13.55 4.75 -5.12
N SER A 54 12.46 5.09 -4.41
CA SER A 54 12.52 5.32 -2.97
C SER A 54 12.41 4.03 -2.14
N THR A 55 11.60 3.06 -2.57
CA THR A 55 11.28 1.86 -1.78
C THR A 55 11.75 0.55 -2.39
N TYR A 56 12.20 0.56 -3.65
CA TYR A 56 12.54 -0.61 -4.46
C TYR A 56 11.43 -1.67 -4.49
N SER A 57 10.19 -1.25 -4.28
CA SER A 57 9.02 -2.13 -4.20
C SER A 57 7.97 -1.76 -5.25
N LEU A 58 7.34 -2.80 -5.79
CA LEU A 58 6.18 -2.66 -6.71
C LEU A 58 4.84 -2.77 -5.97
N CYS A 59 4.88 -3.19 -4.71
CA CYS A 59 3.69 -3.34 -3.89
C CYS A 59 3.10 -1.96 -3.57
N ASP A 60 1.79 -1.91 -3.37
CA ASP A 60 1.17 -0.72 -2.79
C ASP A 60 1.65 -0.54 -1.36
N ASP A 61 1.72 0.71 -0.92
CA ASP A 61 1.95 0.99 0.49
C ASP A 61 0.71 0.48 1.21
N ALA A 62 0.92 -0.21 2.32
CA ALA A 62 -0.20 -0.63 3.15
C ALA A 62 -1.01 0.63 3.46
N VAL A 63 -2.25 0.68 2.96
CA VAL A 63 -3.16 1.77 3.33
C VAL A 63 -3.28 1.66 4.84
N PRO A 64 -3.00 2.72 5.61
CA PRO A 64 -3.20 2.68 7.04
C PRO A 64 -4.68 2.41 7.26
N VAL A 65 -5.01 1.15 7.54
CA VAL A 65 -6.34 0.75 7.95
C VAL A 65 -6.60 1.59 9.18
N ARG A 66 -7.55 2.53 9.10
CA ARG A 66 -7.90 3.40 10.23
C ARG A 66 -7.94 2.53 11.47
N LEU A 67 -6.98 2.73 12.35
CA LEU A 67 -6.68 1.86 13.48
C LEU A 67 -7.81 1.97 14.51
N ARG A 68 -9.00 1.43 14.21
CA ARG A 68 -10.09 1.29 15.18
C ARG A 68 -9.72 0.36 16.33
N VAL A 69 -8.66 -0.43 16.18
CA VAL A 69 -8.15 -1.38 17.17
C VAL A 69 -7.24 -0.70 18.20
N VAL A 70 -6.61 0.44 17.88
CA VAL A 70 -5.54 1.03 18.71
C VAL A 70 -6.05 1.71 19.99
N CYS A 71 -7.29 2.20 20.04
CA CYS A 71 -7.78 2.82 21.27
C CYS A 71 -8.20 1.83 22.37
N GLY A 72 -8.45 0.55 22.04
CA GLY A 72 -8.94 -0.44 23.01
C GLY A 72 -7.97 -1.58 23.29
N ARG A 73 -7.28 -2.08 22.26
CA ARG A 73 -6.34 -3.21 22.33
C ARG A 73 -4.90 -2.75 22.08
N SER A 74 -4.48 -1.72 22.79
CA SER A 74 -3.05 -1.39 22.82
C SER A 74 -2.29 -2.53 23.52
N VAL A 75 -0.99 -2.63 23.28
CA VAL A 75 -0.14 -3.68 23.89
C VAL A 75 -0.19 -3.58 25.41
N GLU A 76 -0.26 -2.35 25.93
CA GLU A 76 -0.36 -2.04 27.35
C GLU A 76 -1.71 -2.49 27.94
N ASN A 77 -2.81 -2.26 27.22
CA ASN A 77 -4.12 -2.72 27.67
C ASN A 77 -4.25 -4.25 27.61
N ILE A 78 -3.62 -4.89 26.61
CA ILE A 78 -3.58 -6.35 26.51
C ILE A 78 -2.82 -6.93 27.70
N SER A 79 -1.61 -6.44 27.99
CA SER A 79 -0.82 -6.92 29.12
C SER A 79 -1.48 -6.63 30.48
N ALA A 80 -2.15 -5.49 30.63
CA ALA A 80 -2.93 -5.18 31.82
C ALA A 80 -4.12 -6.14 31.99
N VAL A 81 -4.82 -6.51 30.92
CA VAL A 81 -5.90 -7.50 30.98
C VAL A 81 -5.36 -8.90 31.26
N GLU A 82 -4.25 -9.31 30.63
CA GLU A 82 -3.60 -10.61 30.87
C GLU A 82 -3.19 -10.79 32.34
N THR A 83 -2.58 -9.76 32.93
CA THR A 83 -2.21 -9.77 34.36
C THR A 83 -3.43 -9.79 35.27
N SER A 84 -4.50 -9.05 34.93
CA SER A 84 -5.77 -9.08 35.67
C SER A 84 -6.40 -10.47 35.66
N VAL A 85 -6.49 -11.12 34.49
CA VAL A 85 -7.08 -12.46 34.33
C VAL A 85 -6.23 -13.53 35.01
N ALA A 86 -4.90 -13.41 34.99
CA ALA A 86 -4.01 -14.32 35.69
C ALA A 86 -4.20 -14.27 37.22
N ASN A 87 -4.47 -13.08 37.76
CA ASN A 87 -4.71 -12.89 39.19
C ASN A 87 -6.12 -13.34 39.60
N ASP A 88 -7.15 -13.01 38.80
CA ASP A 88 -8.55 -13.34 39.10
C ASP A 88 -9.26 -13.89 37.83
N PRO A 89 -9.30 -15.21 37.63
CA PRO A 89 -9.84 -15.81 36.40
C PRO A 89 -11.37 -15.64 36.25
N ASN A 90 -12.07 -15.30 37.34
CA ASN A 90 -13.52 -15.05 37.34
C ASN A 90 -13.87 -13.56 37.21
N GLN A 91 -12.90 -12.69 36.93
CA GLN A 91 -13.13 -11.26 36.84
C GLN A 91 -13.91 -10.87 35.57
N SER A 92 -15.23 -10.68 35.71
CA SER A 92 -16.09 -10.18 34.65
C SER A 92 -16.18 -8.66 34.66
N ILE A 93 -16.04 -8.02 33.49
CA ILE A 93 -16.30 -6.57 33.36
C ILE A 93 -17.82 -6.38 33.20
N PRO A 94 -18.50 -5.63 34.10
CA PRO A 94 -19.93 -5.38 33.98
C PRO A 94 -20.23 -4.58 32.71
N ARG A 95 -21.30 -4.94 31.98
CA ARG A 95 -21.80 -4.13 30.86
C ARG A 95 -22.22 -2.77 31.41
N ARG A 96 -21.57 -1.70 30.96
CA ARG A 96 -22.02 -0.34 31.18
C ARG A 96 -23.27 -0.12 30.31
N SER A 97 -24.43 0.07 30.95
CA SER A 97 -25.68 0.50 30.32
C SER A 97 -25.58 1.94 29.82
#